data_AF-A0A529P5N3-F1
#
_entry.id   AF-A0A529P5N3-F1
#
_cell.length_a   1.000
_cell.length_b   1.000
_cell.length_c   1.000
_cell.angle_alpha   90.00
_cell.angle_beta   90.00
_cell.angle_gamma   90.00
#
_symmetry.space_group_name_H-M   'P 1'
#
loop_
_entity.id
_entity.type
_entity.pdbx_description
1 polymer ?
#
loop_
_entity_poly.entity_id
_entity_poly.type
_entity_poly.pdbx_seq_one_letter_code
_entity_poly.pdbx_strand_id
1 'polypeptide(L)'
;MTTQATRSLGILGLEPAPLVTPEPPGAVLHPSNFEFPLISETVAGAWAENVSRGDPALEAACIAAARRLVERGAVAISSDCGFFIRH
;
A
#
# COMPACT_ATOMS: atom_id res chain seq x y z
N MET A 1 -9.17 14.58 26.74
CA MET A 1 -8.39 13.49 26.10
C MET A 1 -8.69 13.54 24.61
N THR A 2 -7.85 14.21 23.83
CA THR A 2 -7.91 14.11 22.36
C THR A 2 -7.46 12.71 21.99
N THR A 3 -8.39 11.87 21.54
CA THR A 3 -8.09 10.63 20.82
C THR A 3 -7.24 11.02 19.62
N GLN A 4 -5.93 10.83 19.73
CA GLN A 4 -5.06 10.93 18.57
C GLN A 4 -5.47 9.78 17.66
N ALA A 5 -6.14 10.10 16.55
CA ALA A 5 -6.41 9.12 15.51
C ALA A 5 -5.09 8.44 15.17
N THR A 6 -5.05 7.11 15.26
CA THR A 6 -3.87 6.30 14.99
C THR A 6 -3.35 6.67 13.61
N ARG A 7 -2.20 7.37 13.56
CA ARG A 7 -1.57 7.78 12.31
C ARG A 7 -0.82 6.57 11.75
N SER A 8 -1.29 6.05 10.62
CA SER A 8 -0.72 4.86 9.99
C SER A 8 0.00 5.23 8.68
N LEU A 9 0.96 4.39 8.28
CA LEU A 9 1.48 4.38 6.91
C LEU A 9 0.66 3.41 6.07
N GLY A 10 0.10 3.91 4.98
CA GLY A 10 -0.61 3.12 3.99
C GLY A 10 0.34 2.57 2.92
N ILE A 11 0.24 1.29 2.58
CA ILE A 11 1.00 0.67 1.50
C ILE A 11 0.07 0.15 0.42
N LEU A 12 0.25 0.63 -0.81
CA LEU A 12 -0.36 0.05 -2.00
C LEU A 12 0.39 -1.23 -2.39
N GLY A 13 -0.35 -2.32 -2.56
CA GLY A 13 0.17 -3.64 -2.90
C GLY A 13 -0.24 -4.11 -4.29
N LEU A 14 0.58 -4.99 -4.87
CA LEU A 14 0.26 -5.70 -6.11
C LEU A 14 -0.78 -6.81 -5.91
N GLU A 15 -1.34 -7.26 -7.01
CA GLU A 15 -1.98 -8.57 -7.14
C GLU A 15 -0.94 -9.65 -7.48
N PRO A 16 -1.02 -10.85 -6.87
CA PRO A 16 -1.89 -11.17 -5.74
C PRO A 16 -1.38 -10.52 -4.44
N ALA A 17 -2.28 -10.36 -3.48
CA ALA A 17 -1.91 -9.95 -2.13
C ALA A 17 -0.83 -10.86 -1.51
N PRO A 18 -0.06 -10.39 -0.50
CA PRO A 18 0.96 -11.19 0.16
C PRO A 18 0.42 -12.53 0.65
N LEU A 19 1.15 -13.60 0.34
CA LEU A 19 0.75 -14.97 0.71
C LEU A 19 1.03 -15.30 2.18
N VAL A 20 1.84 -14.48 2.87
CA VAL A 20 2.27 -14.70 4.25
C VAL A 20 2.01 -13.44 5.06
N THR A 21 1.30 -13.61 6.18
CA THR A 21 0.97 -12.52 7.11
C THR A 21 1.23 -12.96 8.56
N PRO A 22 2.12 -12.26 9.32
CA PRO A 22 2.95 -11.14 8.88
C PRO A 22 4.00 -11.59 7.86
N GLU A 23 4.43 -10.67 6.99
CA GLU A 23 5.55 -10.94 6.08
C GLU A 23 6.83 -11.31 6.85
N PRO A 24 7.87 -11.87 6.20
CA PRO A 24 9.15 -12.14 6.85
C PRO A 24 9.87 -10.87 7.36
N PRO A 25 10.71 -10.96 8.41
CA PRO A 25 11.53 -9.84 8.87
C PRO A 25 12.36 -9.20 7.75
N GLY A 26 12.31 -7.87 7.63
CA GLY A 26 12.97 -7.11 6.58
C GLY A 26 12.12 -6.85 5.33
N ALA A 27 11.00 -7.55 5.14
CA ALA A 27 10.03 -7.24 4.09
C ALA A 27 9.27 -5.95 4.41
N VAL A 28 8.87 -5.15 3.41
CA VAL A 28 8.33 -3.80 3.62
C VAL A 28 7.06 -3.78 4.48
N LEU A 29 6.20 -4.81 4.43
CA LEU A 29 4.99 -4.87 5.25
C LEU A 29 5.23 -5.54 6.60
N HIS A 30 6.47 -5.87 6.96
CA HIS A 30 6.77 -6.41 8.27
C HIS A 30 6.42 -5.38 9.37
N PRO A 31 5.57 -5.72 10.35
CA PRO A 31 5.06 -4.74 11.32
C PRO A 31 6.11 -4.04 12.17
N SER A 32 7.31 -4.62 12.32
CA SER A 32 8.40 -4.04 13.12
C SER A 32 9.29 -3.05 12.37
N ASN A 33 9.05 -2.81 11.06
CA ASN A 33 9.94 -1.96 10.27
C ASN A 33 9.73 -0.46 10.52
N PHE A 34 8.58 -0.09 11.08
CA PHE A 34 8.22 1.29 11.32
C PHE A 34 7.70 1.48 12.74
N GLU A 35 7.94 2.67 13.29
CA GLU A 35 7.45 3.06 14.62
C GLU A 35 5.96 3.42 14.64
N PHE A 36 5.30 3.34 13.48
CA PHE A 36 3.87 3.59 13.29
C PHE A 36 3.18 2.38 12.65
N PRO A 37 1.87 2.19 12.86
CA PRO A 37 1.14 1.07 12.28
C PRO A 37 1.17 1.10 10.74
N LEU A 38 1.32 -0.08 10.15
CA LEU A 38 1.18 -0.32 8.73
C LEU A 38 -0.24 -0.81 8.41
N ILE A 39 -0.85 -0.24 7.39
CA ILE A 39 -2.05 -0.78 6.76
C ILE A 39 -1.80 -0.90 5.26
N SER A 40 -2.28 -1.97 4.62
CA SER A 40 -2.08 -2.19 3.18
C SER A 40 -3.39 -2.31 2.43
N GLU A 41 -3.38 -1.95 1.15
CA GLU A 41 -4.47 -2.17 0.21
C GLU A 41 -3.90 -2.73 -1.08
N THR A 42 -4.37 -3.91 -1.49
CA THR A 42 -4.10 -4.43 -2.83
C THR A 42 -4.83 -3.57 -3.86
N VAL A 43 -4.09 -3.10 -4.87
CA VAL A 43 -4.66 -2.36 -5.99
C VAL A 43 -5.25 -3.36 -6.97
N ALA A 44 -6.58 -3.37 -7.10
CA ALA A 44 -7.28 -4.30 -7.96
C ALA A 44 -6.76 -4.23 -9.41
N GLY A 45 -6.32 -5.36 -9.95
CA GLY A 45 -5.79 -5.48 -11.31
C GLY A 45 -4.34 -5.01 -11.48
N ALA A 46 -3.66 -4.59 -10.41
CA ALA A 46 -2.24 -4.21 -10.45
C ALA A 46 -1.33 -5.43 -10.38
N TRP A 47 -1.20 -6.14 -11.50
CA TRP A 47 -0.27 -7.26 -11.64
C TRP A 47 1.15 -6.74 -11.92
N ALA A 48 2.17 -7.52 -11.56
CA ALA A 48 3.56 -7.10 -11.78
C ALA A 48 3.85 -6.71 -13.25
N GLU A 49 3.26 -7.42 -14.22
CA GLU A 49 3.44 -7.15 -15.66
C GLU A 49 2.90 -5.78 -16.08
N ASN A 50 1.63 -5.48 -15.78
CA ASN A 50 0.99 -4.25 -16.24
C ASN A 50 1.43 -3.03 -15.41
N VAL A 51 1.77 -3.20 -14.13
CA VAL A 51 2.40 -2.14 -13.32
C VAL A 51 3.79 -1.81 -13.83
N SER A 52 4.61 -2.81 -14.18
CA SER A 52 5.95 -2.54 -14.74
C SER A 52 5.89 -1.86 -16.11
N ARG A 53 4.91 -2.23 -16.94
CA ARG A 53 4.55 -1.52 -18.18
C ARG A 53 3.83 -0.20 -17.94
N GLY A 54 3.43 0.05 -16.69
CA GLY A 54 2.59 1.13 -16.15
C GLY A 54 1.49 1.56 -17.09
N ASP A 55 0.62 0.58 -17.25
CA ASP A 55 -0.69 0.73 -17.80
C ASP A 55 -1.43 1.93 -17.15
N PRO A 56 -1.77 2.99 -17.92
CA PRO A 56 -2.47 4.16 -17.39
C PRO A 56 -3.88 3.81 -16.89
N ALA A 57 -4.46 2.67 -17.30
CA ALA A 57 -5.76 2.23 -16.80
C ALA A 57 -5.75 1.93 -15.29
N LEU A 58 -4.58 1.76 -14.68
CA LEU A 58 -4.43 1.52 -13.24
C LEU A 58 -4.64 2.77 -12.36
N GLU A 59 -4.61 3.98 -12.93
CA GLU A 59 -4.70 5.23 -12.17
C GLU A 59 -5.95 5.27 -11.26
N ALA A 60 -7.12 4.96 -11.83
CA ALA A 60 -8.37 4.95 -11.08
C ALA A 60 -8.37 3.91 -9.94
N ALA A 61 -7.78 2.74 -10.17
CA ALA A 61 -7.66 1.69 -9.16
C ALA A 61 -6.70 2.11 -8.03
N CYS A 62 -5.57 2.72 -8.37
CA CYS A 62 -4.62 3.27 -7.41
C CYS A 62 -5.26 4.35 -6.53
N ILE A 63 -5.99 5.30 -7.15
CA ILE A 63 -6.70 6.36 -6.41
C ILE A 63 -7.75 5.76 -5.47
N ALA A 64 -8.52 4.76 -5.93
CA ALA A 64 -9.52 4.10 -5.10
C ALA A 64 -8.89 3.39 -3.90
N ALA A 65 -7.80 2.64 -4.10
CA ALA A 65 -7.06 1.98 -3.01
C ALA A 65 -6.45 3.00 -2.03
N ALA A 66 -5.85 4.07 -2.55
CA ALA A 66 -5.30 5.15 -1.74
C ALA A 66 -6.37 5.81 -0.87
N ARG A 67 -7.58 6.08 -1.41
CA ARG A 67 -8.70 6.63 -0.64
C ARG A 67 -9.12 5.71 0.50
N ARG A 68 -9.22 4.39 0.25
CA ARG A 68 -9.50 3.41 1.32
C ARG A 68 -8.44 3.41 2.41
N LEU A 69 -7.16 3.61 2.06
CA LEU A 69 -6.09 3.78 3.06
C LEU A 69 -6.30 5.03 3.91
N VAL A 70 -6.60 6.18 3.28
CA VAL A 70 -6.87 7.44 3.99
C VAL A 70 -8.07 7.31 4.92
N GLU A 71 -9.16 6.71 4.46
CA GLU A 71 -10.37 6.47 5.27
C GLU A 71 -10.09 5.63 6.52
N ARG A 72 -9.11 4.72 6.46
CA ARG A 72 -8.64 3.91 7.59
C ARG A 72 -7.54 4.57 8.43
N GLY A 73 -7.21 5.83 8.17
CA GLY A 73 -6.28 6.62 8.98
C GLY A 73 -4.83 6.65 8.46
N ALA A 74 -4.59 6.27 7.21
CA ALA A 74 -3.28 6.52 6.59
C ALA A 74 -3.04 8.04 6.48
N VAL A 75 -1.93 8.51 7.04
CA VAL A 75 -1.48 9.91 6.91
C VAL A 75 -0.40 10.10 5.86
N ALA A 76 0.20 8.99 5.42
CA ALA A 76 1.13 8.90 4.30
C ALA A 76 0.83 7.62 3.53
N ILE A 77 1.12 7.62 2.24
CA ILE A 77 0.93 6.46 1.35
C ILE A 77 2.23 6.21 0.60
N SER A 78 2.64 4.94 0.57
CA SER A 78 3.74 4.42 -0.26
C SER A 78 3.25 3.19 -1.02
N SER A 79 4.15 2.51 -1.73
CA SER A 79 3.90 1.22 -2.37
C SER A 79 4.95 0.18 -1.97
N ASP A 80 4.61 -1.10 -2.14
CA ASP A 80 5.55 -2.22 -2.03
C ASP A 80 6.33 -2.47 -3.34
N CYS A 81 5.84 -1.94 -4.45
CA CYS A 81 6.47 -2.02 -5.77
C CYS A 81 6.95 -0.66 -6.25
N GLY A 82 8.23 -0.56 -6.62
CA GLY A 82 8.83 0.67 -7.13
C GLY A 82 8.29 1.15 -8.50
N PHE A 83 7.63 0.27 -9.25
CA PHE A 83 7.05 0.60 -10.57
C PHE A 83 5.71 1.36 -10.49
N PHE A 84 5.12 1.51 -9.29
CA PHE A 84 3.94 2.37 -9.11
C PHE A 84 4.24 3.86 -9.32
N ILE A 85 5.51 4.28 -9.20
CA ILE A 85 5.95 5.65 -9.47
C ILE A 85 6.35 5.74 -10.95
N ARG A 86 5.65 6.58 -11.72
CA ARG A 86 6.05 6.96 -13.08
C ARG A 86 6.32 8.46 -13.16
N HIS A 87 7.37 8.82 -13.90
CA HIS A 87 7.77 10.17 -14.25
C HIS A 87 7.48 10.43 -15.73
#